data_AF-A0A7D3VUL3-F1
#
_entry.id   AF-A0A7D3VUL3-F1
#
_cell.length_a   1.000
_cell.length_b   1.000
_cell.length_c   1.000
_cell.angle_alpha   90.00
_cell.angle_beta   90.00
_cell.angle_gamma   90.00
#
_symmetry.space_group_name_H-M   'P 1'
#
loop_
_entity.id
_entity.type
_entity.pdbx_description
1 polymer ?
#
loop_
_entity_poly.entity_id
_entity_poly.type
_entity_poly.pdbx_seq_one_letter_code
_entity_poly.pdbx_strand_id
1 'polypeptide(L)' 'MRNIRRKAAVTLTAAAVLAGPVVVSSPAHADIVWGNYKTYSACVKKGKELTPGVWVSYRCTWDSPYWALTLIGP' A
#
# COMPACT_ATOMS: atom_id res chain seq x y z
N MET A 1 49.49 -9.54 4.40
CA MET A 1 48.36 -9.45 3.43
C MET A 1 47.12 -10.13 4.03
N ARG A 2 46.05 -9.39 4.32
CA ARG A 2 44.69 -9.95 4.51
C ARG A 2 43.64 -8.84 4.30
N ASN A 3 42.94 -8.91 3.18
CA ASN A 3 41.89 -7.99 2.75
C ASN A 3 40.58 -8.29 3.50
N ILE A 4 39.95 -7.31 4.17
CA ILE A 4 38.54 -7.42 4.57
C ILE A 4 37.80 -6.10 4.32
N ARG A 5 37.17 -6.10 3.13
CA ARG A 5 35.99 -5.40 2.61
C ARG A 5 35.30 -4.37 3.53
N ARG A 6 35.25 -3.14 3.02
CA ARG A 6 34.32 -2.05 3.41
C ARG A 6 32.88 -2.58 3.41
N LYS A 7 32.15 -2.35 4.51
CA LYS A 7 30.68 -2.42 4.51
C LYS A 7 30.17 -1.10 5.04
N ALA A 8 29.72 -0.25 4.11
CA ALA A 8 28.98 0.96 4.41
C ALA A 8 27.72 0.57 5.20
N ALA A 9 27.59 1.07 6.42
CA ALA A 9 26.37 0.98 7.18
C ALA A 9 25.35 1.90 6.52
N VAL A 10 24.43 1.32 5.76
CA VAL A 10 23.26 2.05 5.25
C VAL A 10 22.28 2.14 6.41
N THR A 11 22.22 3.31 7.03
CA THR A 11 21.23 3.66 8.05
C THR A 11 19.86 3.68 7.37
N LEU A 12 19.06 2.62 7.58
CA LEU A 12 17.65 2.63 7.22
C LEU A 12 16.95 3.61 8.17
N THR A 13 16.64 4.81 7.68
CA THR A 13 15.78 5.76 8.37
C THR A 13 14.40 5.14 8.49
N ALA A 14 14.04 4.74 9.71
CA ALA A 14 12.71 4.24 10.04
C ALA A 14 11.68 5.34 9.75
N ALA A 15 10.84 5.12 8.74
CA ALA A 15 9.69 5.96 8.48
C ALA A 15 8.70 5.79 9.64
N ALA A 16 8.54 6.85 10.44
CA ALA A 16 7.54 6.93 11.49
C ALA A 16 6.15 6.77 10.87
N VAL A 17 5.49 5.64 11.13
CA VAL A 17 4.09 5.43 10.78
C VAL A 17 3.25 6.16 11.82
N LEU A 18 2.77 7.35 11.47
CA LEU A 18 1.69 8.04 12.18
C LEU A 18 0.42 7.18 12.06
N ALA A 19 0.20 6.31 13.04
CA ALA A 19 -1.06 5.59 13.21
C ALA A 19 -2.12 6.56 13.73
N GLY A 20 -2.73 7.33 12.82
CA GLY A 20 -3.97 8.05 13.09
C GLY A 20 -5.16 7.08 13.12
N PRO A 21 -6.21 7.36 13.90
CA PRO A 21 -7.39 6.50 13.98
C PRO A 21 -8.09 6.45 12.61
N VAL A 22 -8.11 5.27 12.00
CA VAL A 22 -8.95 5.02 10.82
C VAL A 22 -10.38 4.86 11.28
N VAL A 23 -11.14 5.95 11.18
CA VAL A 23 -12.61 5.91 11.30
C VAL A 23 -13.12 5.09 10.12
N VAL A 24 -13.55 3.85 10.38
CA VAL A 24 -14.11 2.96 9.35
C VAL A 24 -15.61 3.16 9.31
N SER A 25 -16.04 4.28 8.70
CA SER A 25 -17.41 4.42 8.23
C SER A 25 -17.55 3.57 6.97
N SER A 26 -18.02 2.33 7.11
CA SER A 26 -18.41 1.48 5.98
C SER A 26 -19.69 2.02 5.36
N PRO A 27 -19.68 2.55 4.12
CA PRO A 27 -20.91 2.88 3.44
C PRO A 27 -21.34 1.68 2.57
N ALA A 28 -22.59 1.69 2.09
CA ALA A 28 -23.24 0.61 1.35
C ALA A 28 -22.66 0.34 -0.07
N HIS A 29 -21.36 0.49 -0.25
CA HIS A 29 -20.63 0.37 -1.52
C HIS A 29 -20.07 -1.04 -1.70
N ALA A 30 -19.98 -1.49 -2.95
CA ALA A 30 -19.35 -2.76 -3.28
C ALA A 30 -17.82 -2.66 -3.12
N ASP A 31 -17.28 -3.25 -2.05
CA ASP A 31 -15.85 -3.37 -1.80
C ASP A 31 -15.30 -4.65 -2.46
N ILE A 32 -14.41 -4.53 -3.45
CA ILE A 32 -13.77 -5.69 -4.09
C ILE A 32 -12.26 -5.64 -3.90
N VAL A 33 -11.70 -6.73 -3.36
CA VAL A 33 -10.24 -6.93 -3.32
C VAL A 33 -9.77 -7.27 -4.72
N TRP A 34 -9.09 -6.31 -5.37
CA TRP A 34 -8.60 -6.45 -6.73
C TRP A 34 -7.30 -7.26 -6.82
N GLY A 35 -6.39 -7.06 -5.87
CA GLY A 35 -5.11 -7.76 -5.86
C GLY A 35 -4.11 -7.27 -4.83
N ASN A 36 -2.98 -7.98 -4.74
CA ASN A 36 -1.93 -7.75 -3.76
C ASN A 36 -0.64 -7.23 -4.39
N TYR A 37 -0.01 -6.25 -3.77
CA TYR A 37 1.18 -5.55 -4.29
C TYR A 37 2.31 -5.51 -3.27
N LYS A 38 3.56 -5.74 -3.70
CA LYS A 38 4.72 -5.69 -2.78
C LYS A 38 4.99 -4.29 -2.20
N THR A 39 4.59 -3.24 -2.89
CA THR A 39 4.82 -1.86 -2.45
C THR A 39 3.52 -1.07 -2.45
N TYR A 40 3.41 -0.13 -1.51
CA TYR A 40 2.28 0.80 -1.44
C TYR A 40 2.14 1.60 -2.73
N SER A 41 3.26 2.03 -3.32
CA SER A 41 3.27 2.80 -4.58
C SER A 41 2.68 2.02 -5.76
N ALA A 42 2.92 0.71 -5.85
CA ALA A 42 2.33 -0.14 -6.88
C ALA A 42 0.82 -0.30 -6.68
N CYS A 43 0.37 -0.46 -5.42
CA CYS A 43 -1.05 -0.49 -5.08
C CYS A 43 -1.74 0.82 -5.48
N VAL A 44 -1.18 1.98 -5.09
CA VAL A 44 -1.74 3.29 -5.40
C VAL A 44 -1.77 3.56 -6.90
N LYS A 45 -0.70 3.21 -7.63
CA LYS A 45 -0.65 3.35 -9.10
C LYS A 45 -1.79 2.57 -9.75
N LYS A 46 -1.98 1.30 -9.35
CA LYS A 46 -3.06 0.47 -9.88
C LYS A 46 -4.44 0.93 -9.46
N GLY A 47 -4.61 1.37 -8.22
CA GLY A 47 -5.85 1.99 -7.76
C GLY A 47 -6.26 3.17 -8.63
N LYS A 48 -5.35 4.12 -8.88
CA LYS A 48 -5.58 5.28 -9.75
C LYS A 48 -5.86 4.94 -11.21
N GLU A 49 -5.28 3.85 -11.72
CA GLU A 49 -5.56 3.37 -13.08
C GLU A 49 -6.98 2.80 -13.21
N LEU A 50 -7.55 2.28 -12.11
CA LEU A 50 -8.84 1.59 -12.10
C LEU A 50 -10.02 2.45 -11.65
N THR A 51 -9.79 3.51 -10.86
CA THR A 51 -10.84 4.46 -10.48
C THR A 51 -11.51 5.23 -11.64
N PRO A 52 -10.82 5.66 -12.72
CA PRO A 52 -11.51 6.36 -13.79
C PRO A 52 -12.40 5.39 -14.59
N GLY A 53 -13.69 5.33 -14.26
CA GLY A 53 -14.72 4.66 -15.06
C GLY A 53 -15.77 3.92 -14.23
N VAL A 54 -15.36 2.86 -13.52
CA VAL A 54 -16.29 1.88 -12.89
C VAL A 54 -16.29 1.98 -11.36
N TRP A 55 -15.20 2.45 -10.76
CA TRP A 55 -14.99 2.47 -9.32
C TRP A 55 -15.02 3.90 -8.79
N VAL A 56 -15.68 4.13 -7.66
CA VAL A 56 -15.81 5.47 -7.06
C VAL A 56 -14.55 5.85 -6.31
N SER A 57 -13.92 4.89 -5.63
CA SER A 57 -12.64 5.11 -4.96
C SER A 57 -11.82 3.81 -4.85
N TYR A 58 -10.62 3.91 -4.29
CA TYR A 58 -9.79 2.75 -3.98
C TYR A 58 -9.11 2.93 -2.61
N ARG A 59 -8.78 1.81 -1.97
CA ARG A 59 -8.06 1.74 -0.71
C ARG A 59 -6.89 0.77 -0.83
N CYS A 60 -5.74 1.16 -0.30
CA CYS A 60 -4.59 0.29 -0.17
C CYS A 60 -4.40 -0.05 1.31
N THR A 61 -4.63 -1.31 1.67
CA THR A 61 -4.52 -1.80 3.05
C THR A 61 -3.30 -2.71 3.15
N TRP A 62 -2.50 -2.57 4.21
CA TRP A 62 -1.38 -3.47 4.46
C TRP A 62 -1.89 -4.82 4.95
N ASP A 63 -1.61 -5.88 4.20
CA ASP A 63 -1.96 -7.27 4.48
C ASP A 63 -0.70 -8.12 4.30
N SER A 64 0.13 -8.14 5.36
CA SER A 64 1.50 -8.68 5.33
C SER A 64 1.58 -10.03 4.59
N PRO A 65 2.50 -10.21 3.61
CA PRO A 65 3.63 -9.34 3.26
C PRO A 65 3.33 -8.38 2.09
N TYR A 66 2.07 -8.10 1.78
CA TYR A 66 1.65 -7.33 0.62
C TYR A 66 0.70 -6.17 0.99
N TRP A 67 0.43 -5.29 0.02
CA TRP A 67 -0.61 -4.28 0.06
C TRP A 67 -1.80 -4.75 -0.76
N ALA A 68 -2.92 -4.97 -0.09
CA ALA A 68 -4.18 -5.29 -0.74
C ALA A 68 -4.83 -4.03 -1.31
N LEU A 69 -5.08 -4.03 -2.61
CA LEU A 69 -5.89 -3.02 -3.28
C LEU A 69 -7.36 -3.44 -3.19
N THR A 70 -8.16 -2.60 -2.55
CA THR A 70 -9.62 -2.70 -2.53
C THR A 70 -10.18 -1.59 -3.40
N LEU A 71 -11.01 -1.93 -4.37
CA LEU A 71 -11.78 -0.97 -5.16
C LEU A 71 -13.16 -0.82 -4.52
N ILE A 72 -13.64 0.42 -4.47
CA ILE A 72 -14.89 0.79 -3.81
C ILE A 72 -15.81 1.30 -4.91
N GLY A 73 -16.87 0.54 -5.18
CA GLY A 73 -17.88 0.86 -6.18
C GLY A 73 -18.86 1.96 -5.72
N PRO A 74 -19.81 2.35 -6.59
CA PRO A 74 -20.99 3.10 -6.18
C PRO A 74 -21.96 2.26 -5.34
#